data_AF-A0A970W6B1-F1
#
_entry.id   AF-A0A970W6B1-F1
#
_cell.length_a   1.000
_cell.length_b   1.000
_cell.length_c   1.000
_cell.angle_alpha   90.00
_cell.angle_beta   90.00
_cell.angle_gamma   90.00
#
_symmetry.space_group_name_H-M   'P 1'
#
loop_
_entity.id
_entity.type
_entity.pdbx_description
1 polymer ?
#
loop_
_entity_poly.entity_id
_entity_poly.type
_entity_poly.pdbx_seq_one_letter_code
_entity_poly.pdbx_strand_id
1 'polypeptide(L)'
;MAHGPCGGLLADLARVRDARTARVSSWNQGGRNADYWIIMPGETAVLADLEGPGCITHIWMTQRTRFIQGADWEEVDPGCYRKVLVKITWDDQEHPSGLAPLGGFFCLGRSICSDFATIPFTSSAGKGREFATANAAQARRVRRGSW
;
A
#
# COMPACT_ATOMS: atom_id res chain seq x y z
N MET A 1 3.48 11.51 26.10
CA MET A 1 2.04 11.85 26.26
C MET A 1 1.56 11.16 27.52
N ALA A 2 0.80 11.82 28.40
CA ALA A 2 0.26 11.16 29.59
C ALA A 2 -0.93 10.28 29.19
N HIS A 3 -0.81 8.97 29.43
CA HIS A 3 -1.94 8.06 29.39
C HIS A 3 -2.74 8.22 30.69
N GLY A 4 -4.07 8.18 30.60
CA GLY A 4 -4.91 8.05 31.79
C GLY A 4 -4.71 6.68 32.47
N PRO A 5 -5.27 6.47 33.67
CA PRO A 5 -5.04 5.26 34.48
C PRO A 5 -5.55 3.95 33.84
N CYS A 6 -6.16 4.00 32.67
CA CYS A 6 -6.69 2.87 31.91
C CYS A 6 -5.98 2.77 30.55
N GLY A 7 -4.74 2.30 30.53
CA GLY A 7 -3.97 2.11 29.29
C GLY A 7 -4.41 0.87 28.50
N GLY A 8 -4.50 0.98 27.17
CA GLY A 8 -4.85 -0.13 26.28
C GLY A 8 -4.97 0.32 24.82
N LEU A 9 -5.01 -0.63 23.88
CA LEU A 9 -5.02 -0.38 22.43
C LEU A 9 -6.14 0.58 21.97
N LEU A 10 -7.30 0.53 22.65
CA LEU A 10 -8.48 1.32 22.31
C LEU A 10 -8.67 2.57 23.21
N ALA A 11 -7.76 2.82 24.16
CA ALA A 11 -7.97 3.83 25.22
C ALA A 11 -8.16 5.26 24.71
N ASP A 12 -7.54 5.62 23.58
CA ASP A 12 -7.72 6.94 22.94
C ASP A 12 -8.69 6.91 21.73
N LEU A 13 -9.43 5.81 21.48
CA LEU A 13 -10.24 5.67 20.25
C LEU A 13 -11.34 6.74 20.13
N ALA A 14 -12.02 7.05 21.24
CA ALA A 14 -13.06 8.08 21.30
C ALA A 14 -12.51 9.51 21.43
N ARG A 15 -11.18 9.69 21.47
CA ARG A 15 -10.55 11.00 21.67
C ARG A 15 -10.39 11.73 20.34
N VAL A 16 -11.09 12.86 20.22
CA VAL A 16 -10.90 13.80 19.11
C VAL A 16 -9.43 14.23 19.02
N ARG A 17 -8.89 14.27 17.79
CA ARG A 17 -7.52 14.68 17.49
C ARG A 17 -7.55 15.87 16.53
N ASP A 18 -6.69 16.87 16.76
CA ASP A 18 -6.38 17.88 15.74
C ASP A 18 -5.50 17.24 14.66
N ALA A 19 -6.14 16.77 13.59
CA ALA A 19 -5.54 16.04 12.50
C ALA A 19 -6.46 16.09 11.27
N ARG A 20 -5.90 15.95 10.06
CA ARG A 20 -6.71 15.67 8.86
C ARG A 20 -6.47 14.25 8.35
N THR A 21 -7.49 13.65 7.77
CA THR A 21 -7.34 12.47 6.90
C THR A 21 -6.98 12.92 5.48
N ALA A 22 -6.26 12.07 4.76
CA ALA A 22 -5.97 12.22 3.34
C ALA A 22 -5.88 10.83 2.72
N ARG A 23 -6.06 10.73 1.40
CA ARG A 23 -5.91 9.50 0.63
C ARG A 23 -5.35 9.83 -0.74
N VAL A 24 -4.40 9.01 -1.20
CA VAL A 24 -4.03 8.88 -2.60
C VAL A 24 -4.40 7.45 -3.01
N SER A 25 -4.84 7.26 -4.24
CA SER A 25 -5.27 5.97 -4.79
C SER A 25 -5.17 5.99 -6.30
N SER A 26 -5.21 4.81 -6.92
CA SER A 26 -5.20 4.60 -8.38
C SER A 26 -6.46 5.07 -9.11
N TRP A 27 -7.28 5.93 -8.50
CA TRP A 27 -8.60 6.28 -9.00
C TRP A 27 -8.50 7.01 -10.34
N ASN A 28 -9.42 6.69 -11.25
CA ASN A 28 -9.42 7.25 -12.59
C ASN A 28 -9.89 8.71 -12.58
N GLN A 29 -8.96 9.65 -12.81
CA GLN A 29 -9.25 11.08 -12.78
C GLN A 29 -10.24 11.55 -13.86
N GLY A 30 -10.51 10.72 -14.89
CA GLY A 30 -11.57 10.94 -15.88
C GLY A 30 -12.96 10.44 -15.46
N GLY A 31 -13.14 9.99 -14.21
CA GLY A 31 -14.42 9.50 -13.69
C GLY A 31 -14.88 8.15 -14.27
N ARG A 32 -13.97 7.39 -14.88
CA ARG A 32 -14.22 6.04 -15.42
C ARG A 32 -13.74 4.96 -14.43
N ASN A 33 -13.73 3.70 -14.86
CA ASN A 33 -13.44 2.54 -13.99
C ASN A 33 -12.05 1.90 -14.28
N ALA A 34 -11.13 2.61 -14.94
CA ALA A 34 -9.74 2.17 -15.09
C ALA A 34 -8.93 2.67 -13.89
N ASP A 35 -9.23 2.10 -12.72
CA ASP A 35 -8.69 2.53 -11.41
C ASP A 35 -7.38 1.80 -11.06
N TYR A 36 -6.44 1.79 -12.00
CA TYR A 36 -5.14 1.11 -11.87
C TYR A 36 -4.05 1.82 -12.69
N TRP A 37 -2.79 1.59 -12.31
CA TRP A 37 -1.63 1.97 -13.10
C TRP A 37 -1.15 0.77 -13.94
N ILE A 38 -0.72 1.03 -15.16
CA ILE A 38 0.12 0.11 -15.94
C ILE A 38 1.56 0.57 -15.73
N ILE A 39 2.47 -0.38 -15.43
CA ILE A 39 3.90 -0.13 -15.26
C ILE A 39 4.61 -1.17 -16.13
N MET A 40 5.29 -0.72 -17.17
CA MET A 40 6.01 -1.61 -18.10
C MET A 40 7.37 -2.03 -17.51
N PRO A 41 8.02 -3.07 -18.06
CA PRO A 41 9.33 -3.51 -17.58
C PRO A 41 10.37 -2.37 -17.59
N GLY A 42 10.97 -2.11 -16.42
CA GLY A 42 11.94 -1.03 -16.23
C GLY A 42 11.35 0.35 -15.91
N GLU A 43 10.03 0.54 -16.03
CA GLU A 43 9.38 1.80 -15.65
C GLU A 43 9.25 1.96 -14.14
N THR A 44 9.07 3.21 -13.70
CA THR A 44 8.78 3.57 -12.31
C THR A 44 7.60 4.54 -12.30
N ALA A 45 6.58 4.24 -11.49
CA ALA A 45 5.45 5.14 -11.25
C ALA A 45 5.51 5.70 -9.83
N VAL A 46 5.26 7.01 -9.68
CA VAL A 46 5.09 7.67 -8.38
C VAL A 46 3.65 7.45 -7.94
N LEU A 47 3.43 6.59 -6.94
CA LEU A 47 2.08 6.24 -6.47
C LEU A 47 1.49 7.30 -5.54
N ALA A 48 2.35 8.01 -4.80
CA ALA A 48 2.02 9.15 -3.97
C ALA A 48 3.29 9.99 -3.77
N ASP A 49 3.14 11.30 -3.88
CA ASP A 49 4.12 12.30 -3.46
C ASP A 49 3.41 13.23 -2.47
N LEU A 50 3.97 13.43 -1.28
CA LEU A 50 3.24 13.89 -0.10
C LEU A 50 4.03 14.92 0.72
N GLU A 51 3.67 16.18 0.58
CA GLU A 51 4.32 17.27 1.29
C GLU A 51 3.87 17.45 2.76
N GLY A 52 4.87 17.75 3.59
CA GLY A 52 4.70 18.20 4.98
C GLY A 52 4.45 17.09 6.00
N PRO A 53 4.37 17.44 7.29
CA PRO A 53 4.34 16.46 8.37
C PRO A 53 3.07 15.61 8.32
N GLY A 54 3.26 14.31 8.47
CA GLY A 54 2.19 13.33 8.52
C GLY A 54 2.71 11.95 8.89
N CYS A 55 1.81 10.99 8.90
CA CYS A 55 2.13 9.60 9.11
C CYS A 55 1.39 8.82 8.02
N ILE A 56 2.09 8.32 6.98
CA ILE A 56 1.51 7.23 6.20
C ILE A 56 1.48 6.08 7.16
N THR A 57 0.30 5.52 7.33
CA THR A 57 0.28 4.16 7.84
C THR A 57 -0.64 3.32 6.93
N HIS A 58 -1.67 3.89 6.24
CA HIS A 58 -2.52 3.12 5.32
C HIS A 58 -1.90 2.89 3.95
N ILE A 59 -1.85 1.61 3.58
CA ILE A 59 -1.48 1.12 2.26
C ILE A 59 -2.39 -0.08 1.96
N TRP A 60 -3.18 0.00 0.88
CA TRP A 60 -3.87 -1.15 0.31
C TRP A 60 -3.42 -1.33 -1.13
N MET A 61 -3.08 -2.55 -1.50
CA MET A 61 -2.65 -2.87 -2.85
C MET A 61 -3.18 -4.24 -3.30
N THR A 62 -3.41 -4.35 -4.59
CA THR A 62 -3.48 -5.61 -5.31
C THR A 62 -2.61 -5.49 -6.55
N GLN A 63 -2.09 -6.61 -7.04
CA GLN A 63 -1.18 -6.65 -8.19
C GLN A 63 -1.65 -7.74 -9.14
N ARG A 64 -1.59 -7.43 -10.45
CA ARG A 64 -1.79 -8.39 -11.52
C ARG A 64 -0.68 -8.18 -12.54
N THR A 65 0.22 -9.16 -12.67
CA THR A 65 1.30 -9.15 -13.67
C THR A 65 1.06 -10.28 -14.67
N ARG A 66 1.37 -10.00 -15.92
CA ARG A 66 0.97 -10.81 -17.06
C ARG A 66 2.02 -10.73 -18.16
N PHE A 67 2.05 -11.73 -19.02
CA PHE A 67 2.69 -11.64 -20.32
C PHE A 67 1.63 -11.30 -21.37
N ILE A 68 1.87 -10.26 -22.16
CA ILE A 68 1.04 -9.91 -23.32
C ILE A 68 1.55 -10.73 -24.50
N GLN A 69 0.75 -11.69 -24.97
CA GLN A 69 1.09 -12.58 -26.09
C GLN A 69 0.37 -12.22 -27.40
N GLY A 70 -0.58 -11.29 -27.34
CA GLY A 70 -1.30 -10.76 -28.50
C GLY A 70 -2.31 -9.68 -28.06
N ALA A 71 -3.18 -9.26 -28.97
CA ALA A 71 -4.21 -8.25 -28.68
C ALA A 71 -5.19 -8.69 -27.58
N ASP A 72 -5.54 -9.98 -27.55
CA ASP A 72 -6.58 -10.55 -26.68
C ASP A 72 -6.07 -11.67 -25.74
N TRP A 73 -4.76 -11.93 -25.72
CA TRP A 73 -4.16 -13.05 -24.99
C TRP A 73 -3.16 -12.58 -23.93
N GLU A 74 -3.52 -12.81 -22.66
CA GLU A 74 -2.74 -12.48 -21.47
C GLU A 74 -2.53 -13.72 -20.60
N GLU A 75 -1.29 -14.15 -20.43
CA GLU A 75 -0.94 -15.23 -19.49
C GLU A 75 -0.61 -14.63 -18.11
N VAL A 76 -1.10 -15.23 -17.01
CA VAL A 76 -0.75 -14.77 -15.66
C VAL A 76 0.67 -15.17 -15.32
N ASP A 77 1.44 -14.25 -14.74
CA ASP A 77 2.83 -14.48 -14.38
C ASP A 77 2.94 -15.18 -13.01
N PRO A 78 3.44 -16.42 -12.91
CA PRO A 78 3.60 -17.11 -11.63
C PRO A 78 4.58 -16.41 -10.68
N GLY A 79 5.47 -15.58 -11.23
CA GLY A 79 6.42 -14.77 -10.50
C GLY A 79 5.88 -13.39 -10.07
N CYS A 80 4.64 -13.03 -10.41
CA CYS A 80 4.08 -11.67 -10.32
C CYS A 80 4.55 -10.85 -9.10
N TYR A 81 4.26 -11.30 -7.88
CA TYR A 81 4.55 -10.62 -6.62
C TYR A 81 6.05 -10.34 -6.33
N ARG A 82 6.96 -10.83 -7.17
CA ARG A 82 8.41 -10.58 -7.09
C ARG A 82 8.93 -9.67 -8.20
N LYS A 83 8.11 -9.27 -9.18
CA LYS A 83 8.52 -8.44 -10.33
C LYS A 83 8.38 -6.93 -10.13
N VAL A 84 7.60 -6.50 -9.14
CA VAL A 84 7.45 -5.08 -8.77
C VAL A 84 8.13 -4.83 -7.44
N LEU A 85 8.94 -3.77 -7.36
CA LEU A 85 9.51 -3.27 -6.11
C LEU A 85 8.64 -2.13 -5.58
N VAL A 86 8.33 -2.14 -4.28
CA VAL A 86 7.86 -0.95 -3.57
C VAL A 86 9.07 -0.20 -3.02
N LYS A 87 9.13 1.11 -3.29
CA LYS A 87 10.18 2.03 -2.84
C LYS A 87 9.55 3.13 -2.01
N ILE A 88 10.09 3.40 -0.83
CA ILE A 88 9.62 4.42 0.12
C ILE A 88 10.81 5.28 0.56
N THR A 89 10.66 6.59 0.42
CA THR A 89 11.57 7.64 0.86
C THR A 89 10.83 8.58 1.80
N TRP A 90 11.54 9.16 2.76
CA TRP A 90 11.02 10.17 3.69
C TRP A 90 11.93 11.40 3.65
N ASP A 91 11.38 12.59 3.93
CA ASP A 91 12.15 13.82 4.16
C ASP A 91 13.22 14.10 3.08
N ASP A 92 12.85 13.90 1.81
CA ASP A 92 13.66 14.14 0.59
C ASP A 92 15.04 13.46 0.55
N GLN A 93 15.23 12.39 1.33
CA GLN A 93 16.50 11.66 1.40
C GLN A 93 16.83 10.94 0.07
N GLU A 94 18.14 10.89 -0.26
CA GLU A 94 18.65 10.30 -1.51
C GLU A 94 18.43 8.77 -1.60
N HIS A 95 18.40 8.05 -0.47
CA HIS A 95 18.36 6.59 -0.43
C HIS A 95 17.03 6.07 0.15
N PRO A 96 16.44 4.98 -0.38
CA PRO A 96 15.16 4.51 0.10
C PRO A 96 15.25 3.94 1.53
N SER A 97 14.44 4.48 2.44
CA SER A 97 14.20 3.91 3.77
C SER A 97 13.48 2.55 3.72
N GLY A 98 12.74 2.28 2.64
CA GLY A 98 12.14 0.97 2.36
C GLY A 98 12.28 0.61 0.89
N LEU A 99 12.86 -0.56 0.59
CA LEU A 99 12.92 -1.12 -0.76
C LEU A 99 12.74 -2.65 -0.67
N ALA A 100 11.64 -3.16 -1.21
CA ALA A 100 11.33 -4.59 -1.17
C ALA A 100 10.46 -5.01 -2.38
N PRO A 101 10.50 -6.28 -2.81
CA PRO A 101 9.48 -6.82 -3.70
C PRO A 101 8.10 -6.68 -3.06
N LEU A 102 7.09 -6.29 -3.85
CA LEU A 102 5.76 -5.95 -3.32
C LEU A 102 5.13 -7.10 -2.51
N GLY A 103 5.27 -8.34 -2.99
CA GLY A 103 4.86 -9.52 -2.22
C GLY A 103 5.60 -9.65 -0.91
N GLY A 104 6.92 -9.45 -0.89
CA GLY A 104 7.74 -9.52 0.32
C GLY A 104 7.30 -8.51 1.38
N PHE A 105 6.96 -7.28 0.96
CA PHE A 105 6.42 -6.24 1.85
C PHE A 105 5.10 -6.65 2.52
N PHE A 106 4.24 -7.38 1.82
CA PHE A 106 2.98 -7.92 2.32
C PHE A 106 3.05 -9.40 2.75
N CYS A 107 4.24 -9.91 3.09
CA CYS A 107 4.49 -11.29 3.55
C CYS A 107 4.11 -12.42 2.57
N LEU A 108 3.87 -12.12 1.29
CA LEU A 108 3.62 -13.08 0.20
C LEU A 108 4.93 -13.69 -0.29
N GLY A 109 5.44 -14.67 0.47
CA GLY A 109 6.66 -15.40 0.16
C GLY A 109 6.56 -16.18 -1.15
N ARG A 110 7.64 -16.16 -1.95
CA ARG A 110 7.77 -16.93 -3.22
C ARG A 110 6.64 -16.72 -4.24
N SER A 111 5.96 -15.57 -4.21
CA SER A 111 4.77 -15.28 -5.02
C SER A 111 3.55 -16.16 -4.73
N ILE A 112 3.53 -16.83 -3.58
CA ILE A 112 2.38 -17.62 -3.13
C ILE A 112 1.36 -16.68 -2.48
N CYS A 113 0.15 -16.68 -3.03
CA CYS A 113 -1.00 -15.96 -2.48
C CYS A 113 -1.74 -16.85 -1.49
N SER A 114 -1.79 -16.44 -0.22
CA SER A 114 -2.51 -17.12 0.86
C SER A 114 -3.31 -16.13 1.70
N ASP A 115 -4.43 -16.59 2.25
CA ASP A 115 -5.17 -15.85 3.28
C ASP A 115 -4.40 -15.85 4.61
N PHE A 116 -4.16 -14.68 5.19
CA PHE A 116 -3.68 -14.56 6.57
C PHE A 116 -4.04 -13.18 7.16
N ALA A 117 -4.12 -13.11 8.49
CA ALA A 117 -4.34 -11.87 9.20
C ALA A 117 -3.41 -11.75 10.42
N THR A 118 -2.79 -10.58 10.56
CA THR A 118 -2.00 -10.13 11.72
C THR A 118 -2.40 -8.69 12.02
N ILE A 119 -1.94 -8.13 13.14
CA ILE A 119 -2.21 -6.71 13.48
C ILE A 119 -1.68 -5.74 12.39
N PRO A 120 -0.42 -5.84 11.91
CA PRO A 120 0.10 -4.92 10.89
C PRO A 120 -0.27 -5.31 9.44
N PHE A 121 -0.39 -6.60 9.12
CA PHE A 121 -0.54 -7.10 7.75
C PHE A 121 -1.73 -8.06 7.60
N THR A 122 -2.48 -7.88 6.53
CA THR A 122 -3.52 -8.83 6.09
C THR A 122 -3.33 -9.14 4.62
N SER A 123 -3.58 -10.38 4.23
CA SER A 123 -3.72 -10.83 2.84
C SER A 123 -5.03 -11.56 2.71
N SER A 124 -5.79 -11.26 1.66
CA SER A 124 -6.91 -12.08 1.23
C SER A 124 -6.78 -12.45 -0.25
N ALA A 125 -6.82 -13.75 -0.50
CA ALA A 125 -6.93 -14.38 -1.80
C ALA A 125 -8.42 -14.53 -2.16
N GLY A 126 -8.82 -14.15 -3.38
CA GLY A 126 -10.13 -14.59 -3.86
C GLY A 126 -10.14 -16.11 -4.05
N LYS A 127 -11.21 -16.82 -3.69
CA LYS A 127 -11.35 -18.26 -4.00
C LYS A 127 -11.07 -18.51 -5.49
N GLY A 128 -10.05 -19.33 -5.78
CA GLY A 128 -9.63 -19.64 -7.15
C GLY A 128 -9.00 -18.48 -7.93
N ARG A 129 -8.51 -17.43 -7.25
CA ARG A 129 -7.78 -16.32 -7.86
C ARG A 129 -6.35 -16.29 -7.37
N GLU A 130 -5.41 -16.21 -8.30
CA GLU A 130 -3.97 -16.06 -8.07
C GLU A 130 -3.56 -14.65 -7.56
N PHE A 131 -4.55 -13.85 -7.14
CA PHE A 131 -4.39 -12.45 -6.77
C PHE A 131 -4.71 -12.22 -5.29
N ALA A 132 -3.68 -11.80 -4.56
CA ALA A 132 -3.79 -11.23 -3.23
C ALA A 132 -4.31 -9.80 -3.31
N THR A 133 -5.17 -9.48 -2.34
CA THR A 133 -5.42 -8.11 -1.87
C THR A 133 -4.77 -7.99 -0.50
N ALA A 134 -3.97 -6.95 -0.29
CA ALA A 134 -3.23 -6.78 0.96
C ALA A 134 -3.47 -5.40 1.59
N ASN A 135 -3.80 -5.36 2.88
CA ASN A 135 -3.89 -4.12 3.67
C ASN A 135 -2.74 -4.07 4.69
N ALA A 136 -2.15 -2.89 4.89
CA ALA A 136 -1.34 -2.57 6.05
C ALA A 136 -1.54 -1.13 6.52
N ALA A 137 -1.75 -0.98 7.84
CA ALA A 137 -1.80 0.24 8.67
C ALA A 137 -2.83 1.37 8.25
N GLN A 138 -2.81 2.60 8.83
CA GLN A 138 -3.77 3.74 8.72
C GLN A 138 -3.20 5.21 8.66
N ALA A 139 -3.28 5.94 7.53
CA ALA A 139 -2.61 7.25 7.37
C ALA A 139 -3.30 8.41 8.12
N ARG A 140 -2.56 9.08 9.00
CA ARG A 140 -3.03 10.22 9.81
C ARG A 140 -2.05 11.39 9.68
N ARG A 141 -2.50 12.52 9.13
CA ARG A 141 -1.74 13.77 9.17
C ARG A 141 -1.87 14.41 10.55
N VAL A 142 -0.87 14.20 11.39
CA VAL A 142 -0.68 14.97 12.62
C VAL A 142 -0.08 16.32 12.25
N ARG A 143 -0.91 17.36 12.24
CA ARG A 143 -0.44 18.75 12.11
C ARG A 143 -0.17 19.26 13.52
N ARG A 144 1.06 19.69 13.81
CA ARG A 144 1.28 20.78 14.78
C ARG A 144 1.40 22.07 13.97
N GLY A 145 0.82 23.17 14.46
CA GLY A 145 1.05 24.50 13.88
C GLY A 145 2.50 24.96 14.12
N SER A 146 3.00 26.00 13.44
CA SER A 146 2.32 26.90 12.48
C SER A 146 3.37 27.62 11.62
N TRP A 147 3.00 27.87 10.35
CA TRP A 147 3.82 28.45 9.27
C TRP A 147 4.94 27.54 8.81
#